data_AF-A0A818EQA4-F1
#
_entry.id   AF-A0A818EQA4-F1
#
_cell.length_a   1.000
_cell.length_b   1.000
_cell.length_c   1.000
_cell.angle_alpha   90.00
_cell.angle_beta   90.00
_cell.angle_gamma   90.00
#
_symmetry.space_group_name_H-M   'P 1'
#
loop_
_entity.id
_entity.type
_entity.pdbx_description
1 polymer ?
#
loop_
_entity_poly.entity_id
_entity_poly.type
_entity_poly.pdbx_seq_one_letter_code
_entity_poly.pdbx_strand_id
1 'polypeptide(L)'
;MANAQESIEFLIKQPHVFMFLRRIRDIRISVNSTIETVLNVSLLKDGSVKISSNDNEMISHWLLHTCKLNVPNEALEDRRLPEKLQQTKIIEMTLATQIDKNDRFVPMRGTNSVLFAYLPTKISIYNLPILVNSYFFVNASREHIRIDSSWNQWLFSCIPHVTFKWIQLLTKDSKWTDKAHDLLPNRISAKDILADQYNKSCISSVKSVPFLLGVNKRSLLIDEAIVDITLFSSTGCIGHELIRDFLIHTSSKKLRLAANPFVNNNHRLRNLGIKQFTRENCFDMLQSAYFLTRFTPERDIDFISYMFTHRDSTQIQKRLYDVPFLMDQFGHLRKVMEIYLPSRFSNADWHMPDNNDAYIHPMIMNWLLHQSQIKEWLRKLGIHEKTDITFVDDYIIPQADRYITLTNAIITITRLFVLFQNGLLSTHHLHELGKLKLFTFGGTLVSAYRLYFSSAYLPYLPLDNLNLDEDLFLCPSYLETVDGVSIEQWKYFFSIFRRSRKY
;
A
#
# COMPACT_ATOMS: atom_id res chain seq x y z
N MET A 1 31.13 27.30 47.11
CA MET A 1 30.25 28.44 46.78
C MET A 1 30.49 28.76 45.32
N ALA A 2 29.50 28.64 44.45
CA ALA A 2 29.68 29.02 43.05
C ALA A 2 30.00 30.52 43.00
N ASN A 3 31.04 30.91 42.26
CA ASN A 3 31.35 32.31 42.04
C ASN A 3 30.14 32.98 41.35
N ALA A 4 29.76 34.20 41.73
CA ALA A 4 28.63 34.90 41.11
C ALA A 4 28.79 34.99 39.58
N GLN A 5 30.04 35.07 39.11
CA GLN A 5 30.39 35.03 37.70
C GLN A 5 30.06 33.69 37.03
N GLU A 6 30.40 32.55 37.65
CA GLU A 6 30.06 31.22 37.14
C GLU A 6 28.55 31.00 37.06
N SER A 7 27.81 31.53 38.06
CA SER A 7 26.34 31.43 38.08
C SER A 7 25.70 32.22 36.94
N ILE A 8 26.28 33.37 36.59
CA ILE A 8 25.82 34.21 35.49
C ILE A 8 26.18 33.60 34.13
N GLU A 9 27.39 33.07 33.99
CA GLU A 9 27.78 32.32 32.79
C GLU A 9 26.87 31.10 32.58
N PHE A 10 26.48 30.41 33.66
CA PHE A 10 25.51 29.32 33.61
C PHE A 10 24.13 29.80 33.17
N LEU A 11 23.66 30.94 33.69
CA LEU A 11 22.37 31.52 33.30
C LEU A 11 22.36 31.93 31.82
N ILE A 12 23.43 32.54 31.33
CA ILE A 12 23.61 32.89 29.90
C ILE A 12 23.57 31.62 29.03
N LYS A 13 24.14 30.51 29.51
CA LYS A 13 24.09 29.19 28.85
C LYS A 13 22.69 28.55 28.88
N GLN A 14 21.72 29.11 29.61
CA GLN A 14 20.32 28.67 29.64
C GLN A 14 19.38 29.75 29.07
N PRO A 15 19.52 30.12 27.79
CA PRO A 15 18.78 31.24 27.20
C PRO A 15 17.26 31.03 27.22
N HIS A 16 16.80 29.77 27.26
CA HIS A 16 15.38 29.42 27.36
C HIS A 16 14.69 29.96 28.62
N VAL A 17 15.44 30.36 29.66
CA VAL A 17 14.85 31.00 30.85
C VAL A 17 14.14 32.31 30.49
N PHE A 18 14.62 33.02 29.47
CA PHE A 18 14.16 34.35 29.14
C PHE A 18 12.97 34.37 28.18
N MET A 19 12.72 33.27 27.47
CA MET A 19 11.71 33.22 26.40
C MET A 19 10.26 33.36 26.90
N PHE A 20 9.98 33.02 28.15
CA PHE A 20 8.64 33.12 28.75
C PHE A 20 8.41 34.43 29.50
N LEU A 21 9.43 35.27 29.64
CA LEU A 21 9.33 36.55 30.32
C LEU A 21 8.63 37.56 29.41
N ARG A 22 7.56 38.18 29.93
CA ARG A 22 6.74 39.11 29.14
C ARG A 22 7.40 40.46 29.05
N ARG A 23 7.26 41.10 27.88
CA ARG A 23 7.67 42.49 27.61
C ARG A 23 9.18 42.76 27.76
N ILE A 24 10.01 41.71 27.73
CA ILE A 24 11.46 41.86 27.69
C ILE A 24 11.92 42.00 26.24
N ARG A 25 12.80 42.98 25.99
CA ARG A 25 13.45 43.20 24.68
C ARG A 25 14.94 42.87 24.74
N ASP A 26 15.60 43.26 25.81
CA ASP A 26 17.00 42.98 26.08
C ASP A 26 17.21 42.73 27.57
N ILE A 27 18.22 41.91 27.87
CA ILE A 27 18.71 41.64 29.23
C ILE A 27 20.18 41.96 29.23
N ARG A 28 20.60 42.89 30.08
CA ARG A 28 21.99 43.30 30.20
C ARG A 28 22.56 42.84 31.52
N ILE A 29 23.72 42.19 31.45
CA ILE A 29 24.38 41.59 32.59
C ILE A 29 25.82 42.11 32.65
N SER A 30 26.19 42.73 33.77
CA SER A 30 27.53 43.19 34.07
C SER A 30 28.01 42.57 35.39
N VAL A 31 29.20 41.96 35.39
CA VAL A 31 29.76 41.27 36.57
C VAL A 31 31.21 41.69 36.74
N ASN A 32 31.46 42.71 37.56
CA ASN A 32 32.80 43.18 37.92
C ASN A 32 33.78 43.32 36.73
N SER A 33 33.24 43.53 35.52
CA SER A 33 33.96 43.65 34.25
C SER A 33 33.47 44.90 33.54
N THR A 34 34.31 45.46 32.66
CA THR A 34 33.94 46.58 31.78
C THR A 34 33.10 46.14 30.58
N ILE A 35 32.95 44.83 30.35
CA ILE A 35 32.25 44.25 29.20
C ILE A 35 30.88 43.76 29.64
N GLU A 36 29.84 44.47 29.21
CA GLU A 36 28.44 44.11 29.42
C GLU A 36 28.02 42.98 28.48
N THR A 37 27.46 41.88 29.00
CA THR A 37 26.80 40.87 28.17
C THR A 37 25.34 41.24 28.00
N VAL A 38 24.93 41.52 26.77
CA VAL A 38 23.57 41.82 26.36
C VAL A 38 22.98 40.61 25.63
N LEU A 39 21.88 40.10 26.17
CA LEU A 39 21.04 39.10 25.54
C LEU A 39 19.82 39.81 24.95
N ASN A 40 19.76 39.88 23.63
CA ASN A 40 18.63 40.43 22.91
C ASN A 40 17.56 39.36 22.76
N VAL A 41 16.33 39.65 23.21
CA VAL A 41 15.15 38.78 23.10
C VAL A 41 14.22 39.39 22.05
N SER A 42 14.22 38.80 20.87
CA SER A 42 13.45 39.29 19.72
C SER A 42 12.27 38.39 19.43
N LEU A 43 11.06 38.98 19.41
CA LEU A 43 9.85 38.32 18.90
C LEU A 43 9.78 38.53 17.38
N LEU A 44 9.79 37.44 16.63
CA LEU A 44 9.71 37.45 15.18
C LEU A 44 8.25 37.50 14.70
N LYS A 45 8.07 37.81 13.41
CA LYS A 45 6.74 37.95 12.80
C LYS A 45 5.90 36.66 12.82
N ASP A 46 6.56 35.51 12.80
CA ASP A 46 5.94 34.19 12.91
C ASP A 46 5.59 33.80 14.36
N GLY A 47 5.82 34.70 15.33
CA GLY A 47 5.57 34.47 16.75
C GLY A 47 6.67 33.67 17.45
N SER A 48 7.73 33.30 16.75
CA SER A 48 8.90 32.65 17.36
C SER A 48 9.80 33.67 18.09
N VAL A 49 10.54 33.20 19.08
CA VAL A 49 11.45 34.01 19.89
C VAL A 49 12.89 33.65 19.57
N LYS A 50 13.69 34.63 19.18
CA LYS A 50 15.13 34.48 18.95
C LYS A 50 15.92 35.24 20.01
N ILE A 51 16.88 34.55 20.60
CA ILE A 51 17.78 35.09 21.62
C ILE A 51 19.18 35.18 21.02
N SER A 52 19.78 36.37 21.04
CA SER A 52 21.12 36.64 20.50
C SER A 52 22.01 37.40 21.47
N SER A 53 23.33 37.25 21.33
CA SER A 53 24.34 37.99 22.10
C SER A 53 24.60 39.39 21.51
N ASN A 54 25.55 40.13 22.11
CA ASN A 54 26.03 41.44 21.65
C ASN A 54 26.35 41.49 20.16
N ASP A 55 26.97 40.43 19.62
CA ASP A 55 27.46 40.38 18.24
C ASP A 55 26.37 39.93 17.25
N ASN A 56 25.10 39.95 17.66
CA ASN A 56 23.96 39.38 16.94
C ASN A 56 24.08 37.87 16.63
N GLU A 57 25.00 37.17 17.29
CA GLU A 57 25.11 35.72 17.20
C GLU A 57 23.87 35.07 17.83
N MET A 58 23.23 34.16 17.08
CA MET A 58 22.03 33.46 17.55
C MET A 58 22.41 32.40 18.58
N ILE A 59 21.99 32.61 19.82
CA ILE A 59 22.19 31.67 20.93
C ILE A 59 21.09 30.60 20.89
N SER A 60 19.84 31.01 20.66
CA SER A 60 18.73 30.07 20.50
C SER A 60 17.54 30.67 19.76
N HIS A 61 16.71 29.80 19.19
CA HIS A 61 15.48 30.15 18.48
C HIS A 61 14.38 29.18 18.90
N TRP A 62 13.22 29.71 19.26
CA TRP A 62 12.13 28.95 19.87
C TRP A 62 10.81 29.24 19.19
N LEU A 63 10.06 28.19 18.87
CA LEU A 63 8.67 28.31 18.46
C LEU A 63 7.77 28.17 19.68
N LEU A 64 6.80 29.08 19.82
CA LEU A 64 5.90 29.12 20.96
C LEU A 64 4.45 28.91 20.50
N HIS A 65 3.66 28.24 21.35
CA HIS A 65 2.21 28.16 21.19
C HIS A 65 1.53 28.45 22.52
N THR A 66 0.78 29.54 22.58
CA THR A 66 0.03 29.92 23.77
C THR A 66 -1.46 29.66 23.55
N CYS A 67 -2.09 29.02 24.52
CA CYS A 67 -3.54 28.82 24.56
C CYS A 67 -4.11 29.32 25.89
N LYS A 68 -5.41 29.64 25.88
CA LYS A 68 -6.17 29.98 27.09
C LYS A 68 -6.95 28.75 27.55
N LEU A 69 -6.90 28.46 28.84
CA LEU A 69 -7.58 27.32 29.46
C LEU A 69 -8.60 27.84 30.47
N ASN A 70 -9.84 27.35 30.37
CA ASN A 70 -10.85 27.59 31.38
C ASN A 70 -10.61 26.67 32.57
N VAL A 71 -10.51 27.26 33.76
CA VAL A 71 -10.27 26.54 35.00
C VAL A 71 -11.57 25.84 35.42
N PRO A 72 -11.58 24.51 35.56
CA PRO A 72 -12.75 23.78 36.01
C PRO A 72 -12.89 23.85 37.54
N ASN A 73 -14.09 23.66 38.08
CA ASN A 73 -14.35 23.79 39.52
C ASN A 73 -13.56 22.76 40.33
N GLU A 74 -13.37 21.56 39.79
CA GLU A 74 -12.62 20.46 40.40
C GLU A 74 -11.14 20.84 40.64
N ALA A 75 -10.57 21.71 39.79
CA ALA A 75 -9.20 22.21 39.97
C ALA A 75 -9.07 23.19 41.14
N LEU A 76 -10.18 23.78 41.60
CA LEU A 76 -10.25 24.79 42.67
C LEU A 76 -10.53 24.18 44.06
N GLU A 77 -10.77 22.87 44.15
CA GLU A 77 -11.10 22.20 45.41
C GLU A 77 -9.96 22.20 46.44
N ASP A 78 -8.72 22.36 45.98
CA ASP A 78 -7.54 22.37 46.85
C ASP A 78 -7.47 23.68 47.63
N ARG A 79 -7.94 23.64 48.89
CA ARG A 79 -7.93 24.79 49.83
C ARG A 79 -6.54 25.37 50.09
N ARG A 80 -5.45 24.66 49.74
CA ARG A 80 -4.06 25.15 49.88
C ARG A 80 -3.66 26.08 48.75
N LEU A 81 -4.46 26.17 47.68
CA LEU A 81 -4.21 27.09 46.58
C LEU A 81 -4.17 28.54 47.09
N PRO A 82 -3.23 29.37 46.62
CA PRO A 82 -3.26 30.81 46.90
C PRO A 82 -4.56 31.45 46.39
N GLU A 83 -5.07 32.47 47.09
CA GLU A 83 -6.32 33.18 46.72
C GLU A 83 -6.34 33.62 45.25
N LYS A 84 -5.19 34.07 44.73
CA LYS A 84 -5.06 34.48 43.34
C LYS A 84 -5.40 33.35 42.37
N LEU A 85 -4.97 32.11 42.64
CA LEU A 85 -5.33 30.96 41.79
C LEU A 85 -6.78 30.53 42.02
N GLN A 86 -7.27 30.57 43.26
CA GLN A 86 -8.66 30.23 43.59
C GLN A 86 -9.69 31.11 42.85
N GLN A 87 -9.36 32.39 42.63
CA GLN A 87 -10.23 33.34 41.93
C GLN A 87 -10.02 33.36 40.40
N THR A 88 -9.04 32.61 39.89
CA THR A 88 -8.70 32.63 38.47
C THR A 88 -9.61 31.70 37.67
N LYS A 89 -10.35 32.25 36.71
CA LYS A 89 -11.23 31.49 35.81
C LYS A 89 -10.56 31.04 34.51
N ILE A 90 -9.56 31.80 34.06
CA ILE A 90 -8.85 31.55 32.81
C ILE A 90 -7.36 31.75 33.06
N ILE A 91 -6.56 30.78 32.60
CA ILE A 91 -5.10 30.88 32.60
C ILE A 91 -4.55 30.75 31.19
N GLU A 92 -3.26 31.03 31.05
CA GLU A 92 -2.51 30.78 29.81
C GLU A 92 -1.54 29.61 30.02
N MET A 93 -1.48 28.73 29.04
CA MET A 93 -0.46 27.69 28.91
C MET A 93 0.31 27.96 27.63
N THR A 94 1.63 28.09 27.76
CA THR A 94 2.55 28.27 26.64
C THR A 94 3.41 27.04 26.50
N LEU A 95 3.33 26.40 25.34
CA LEU A 95 4.23 25.34 24.91
C LEU A 95 5.37 25.93 24.10
N ALA A 96 6.56 25.33 24.17
CA ALA A 96 7.65 25.73 23.31
C ALA A 96 8.58 24.60 22.88
N THR A 97 9.14 24.74 21.69
CA THR A 97 10.17 23.85 21.14
C THR A 97 11.31 24.69 20.56
N GLN A 98 12.54 24.20 20.70
CA GLN A 98 13.69 24.84 20.08
C GLN A 98 13.73 24.50 18.58
N ILE A 99 14.22 25.45 17.79
CA ILE A 99 14.48 25.32 16.36
C ILE A 99 16.00 25.38 16.15
N ASP A 100 16.55 24.40 15.44
CA ASP A 100 17.96 24.42 15.04
C ASP A 100 18.20 25.28 13.79
N LYS A 101 19.47 25.47 13.42
CA LYS A 101 19.88 26.22 12.21
C LYS A 101 19.32 25.67 10.88
N ASN A 102 18.79 24.45 10.88
CA ASN A 102 18.20 23.78 9.71
C ASN A 102 16.66 23.74 9.80
N ASP A 103 16.07 24.63 10.62
CA ASP A 103 14.64 24.69 10.91
C ASP A 103 14.06 23.37 11.46
N ARG A 104 14.85 22.53 12.14
CA ARG A 104 14.34 21.29 12.77
C ARG A 104 13.97 21.52 14.22
N PHE A 105 12.90 20.88 14.66
CA PHE A 105 12.56 20.86 16.07
C PHE A 105 13.59 20.03 16.83
N VAL A 106 14.10 20.59 17.93
CA VAL A 106 14.99 19.89 18.85
C VAL A 106 14.16 19.47 20.06
N PRO A 107 13.80 18.17 20.20
CA PRO A 107 13.01 17.72 21.35
C PRO A 107 13.80 17.91 22.65
N MET A 108 13.11 18.38 23.68
CA MET A 108 13.70 18.51 25.01
C MET A 108 13.96 17.13 25.63
N ARG A 109 15.09 16.98 26.33
CA ARG A 109 15.50 15.72 26.94
C ARG A 109 16.25 15.94 28.25
N GLY A 110 16.09 15.00 29.17
CA GLY A 110 16.83 14.94 30.43
C GLY A 110 16.68 16.24 31.23
N THR A 111 17.79 16.78 31.72
CA THR A 111 17.82 17.99 32.56
C THR A 111 17.33 19.26 31.87
N ASN A 112 17.21 19.26 30.54
CA ASN A 112 16.69 20.41 29.79
C ASN A 112 15.17 20.39 29.62
N SER A 113 14.50 19.28 29.98
CA SER A 113 13.04 19.14 29.91
C SER A 113 12.38 19.60 31.21
N VAL A 114 12.67 20.84 31.63
CA VAL A 114 12.10 21.41 32.86
C VAL A 114 10.74 22.05 32.64
N LEU A 115 9.88 21.99 33.65
CA LEU A 115 8.63 22.75 33.67
C LEU A 115 8.87 24.21 34.06
N PHE A 116 8.07 25.12 33.52
CA PHE A 116 8.15 26.55 33.78
C PHE A 116 6.91 27.05 34.51
N ALA A 117 7.15 27.87 35.54
CA ALA A 117 6.14 28.72 36.17
C ALA A 117 6.67 30.15 36.15
N TYR A 118 6.72 30.73 34.94
CA TYR A 118 7.49 31.91 34.51
C TYR A 118 9.01 31.75 34.55
N LEU A 119 9.52 31.08 35.57
CA LEU A 119 10.92 30.67 35.73
C LEU A 119 11.03 29.14 35.71
N PRO A 120 12.19 28.58 35.35
CA PRO A 120 12.40 27.14 35.35
C PRO A 120 12.25 26.57 36.75
N THR A 121 11.58 25.42 36.84
CA THR A 121 11.58 24.57 38.04
C THR A 121 12.74 23.57 37.97
N LYS A 122 12.95 22.77 39.03
CA LYS A 122 13.89 21.64 39.01
C LYS A 122 13.25 20.33 38.52
N ILE A 123 12.02 20.40 37.99
CA ILE A 123 11.26 19.20 37.60
C ILE A 123 11.55 18.84 36.16
N SER A 124 12.36 17.81 35.97
CA SER A 124 12.68 17.21 34.68
C SER A 124 12.27 15.74 34.54
N ILE A 125 11.75 15.13 35.60
CA ILE A 125 11.41 13.69 35.66
C ILE A 125 10.38 13.25 34.61
N TYR A 126 9.54 14.18 34.14
CA TYR A 126 8.49 13.90 33.16
C TYR A 126 9.02 13.83 31.72
N ASN A 127 10.21 14.41 31.46
CA ASN A 127 10.93 14.32 30.20
C ASN A 127 10.04 14.58 28.96
N LEU A 128 9.23 15.64 29.02
CA LEU A 128 8.37 16.08 27.93
C LEU A 128 9.24 16.52 26.74
N PRO A 129 8.82 16.25 25.48
CA PRO A 129 9.58 16.65 24.30
C PRO A 129 9.56 18.16 24.04
N ILE A 130 8.79 18.91 24.82
CA ILE A 130 8.56 20.36 24.73
C ILE A 130 8.71 20.99 26.11
N LEU A 131 8.98 22.30 26.13
CA LEU A 131 8.88 23.09 27.36
C LEU A 131 7.43 23.50 27.59
N VAL A 132 7.01 23.47 28.85
CA VAL A 132 5.65 23.84 29.26
C VAL A 132 5.73 24.93 30.31
N ASN A 133 5.24 26.12 29.97
CA ASN A 133 5.05 27.23 30.90
C ASN A 133 3.57 27.41 31.23
N SER A 134 3.23 27.31 32.52
CA SER A 134 1.87 27.57 32.98
C SER A 134 1.85 27.93 34.47
N TYR A 135 0.66 28.12 35.02
CA TYR A 135 0.43 28.54 36.40
C TYR A 135 0.52 27.34 37.36
N PHE A 136 1.62 26.57 37.32
CA PHE A 136 1.77 25.42 38.22
C PHE A 136 1.73 25.86 39.69
N PHE A 137 1.03 25.09 40.52
CA PHE A 137 1.03 25.29 41.96
C PHE A 137 2.35 24.75 42.54
N VAL A 138 3.26 25.69 42.79
CA VAL A 138 4.63 25.43 43.27
C VAL A 138 4.76 25.51 44.79
N ASN A 139 5.84 24.95 45.32
CA ASN A 139 6.25 25.15 46.71
C ASN A 139 6.85 26.56 46.95
N ALA A 140 7.20 26.87 48.20
CA ALA A 140 7.76 28.18 48.57
C ALA A 140 9.09 28.50 47.87
N SER A 141 9.95 27.51 47.64
CA SER A 141 11.19 27.70 46.87
C SER A 141 10.95 27.85 45.37
N ARG A 142 9.74 27.58 44.88
CA ARG A 142 9.33 27.55 43.47
C ARG A 142 10.09 26.54 42.59
N GLU A 143 10.88 25.66 43.21
CA GLU A 143 11.67 24.65 42.49
C GLU A 143 10.87 23.37 42.22
N HIS A 144 9.83 23.10 43.01
CA HIS A 144 8.99 21.91 42.92
C HIS A 144 7.51 22.28 42.83
N ILE A 145 6.68 21.36 42.33
CA ILE A 145 5.22 21.48 42.20
C ILE A 145 4.54 20.51 43.16
N ARG A 146 3.31 20.84 43.56
CA ARG A 146 2.46 19.98 44.38
C ARG A 146 1.84 18.86 43.52
N ILE A 147 2.37 17.66 43.64
CA ILE A 147 1.96 16.48 42.85
C ILE A 147 0.51 16.08 43.15
N ASP A 148 0.11 16.18 44.41
CA ASP A 148 -1.20 15.80 44.94
C ASP A 148 -2.30 16.85 44.72
N SER A 149 -1.98 18.01 44.14
CA SER A 149 -2.96 19.08 43.94
C SER A 149 -3.85 18.85 42.71
N SER A 150 -5.17 18.96 42.89
CA SER A 150 -6.16 18.89 41.80
C SER A 150 -5.86 19.89 40.67
N TRP A 151 -5.32 21.06 41.02
CA TRP A 151 -4.90 22.07 40.05
C TRP A 151 -3.80 21.58 39.10
N ASN A 152 -2.72 21.00 39.65
CA ASN A 152 -1.62 20.50 38.83
C ASN A 152 -2.02 19.23 38.08
N GLN A 153 -2.84 18.36 38.68
CA GLN A 153 -3.43 17.21 37.98
C GLN A 153 -4.23 17.63 36.76
N TRP A 154 -5.07 18.67 36.90
CA TRP A 154 -5.79 19.27 35.79
C TRP A 154 -4.84 19.84 34.73
N LEU A 155 -3.84 20.64 35.10
CA LEU A 155 -2.84 21.17 34.15
C LEU A 155 -2.16 20.06 33.36
N PHE A 156 -1.73 18.98 34.02
CA PHE A 156 -1.11 17.83 33.36
C PHE A 156 -2.06 17.12 32.40
N SER A 157 -3.36 17.09 32.72
CA SER A 157 -4.38 16.59 31.78
C SER A 157 -4.56 17.50 30.56
N CYS A 158 -4.26 18.79 30.63
CA CYS A 158 -4.37 19.70 29.49
C CYS A 158 -3.19 19.60 28.51
N ILE A 159 -1.97 19.32 28.99
CA ILE A 159 -0.73 19.39 28.18
C ILE A 159 -0.81 18.55 26.90
N PRO A 160 -1.23 17.26 26.91
CA PRO A 160 -1.31 16.47 25.69
C PRO A 160 -2.28 17.06 24.67
N HIS A 161 -3.47 17.46 25.12
CA HIS A 161 -4.50 18.01 24.24
C HIS A 161 -4.01 19.28 23.54
N VAL A 162 -3.39 20.19 24.29
CA VAL A 162 -2.82 21.43 23.74
C VAL A 162 -1.69 21.11 22.77
N THR A 163 -0.82 20.13 23.09
CA THR A 163 0.25 19.68 22.18
C THR A 163 -0.31 19.14 20.86
N PHE A 164 -1.34 18.27 20.90
CA PHE A 164 -1.97 17.76 19.68
C PHE A 164 -2.65 18.86 18.86
N LYS A 165 -3.28 19.84 19.52
CA LYS A 165 -3.84 21.02 18.84
C LYS A 165 -2.77 21.87 18.19
N TRP A 166 -1.61 22.01 18.83
CA TRP A 166 -0.48 22.71 18.22
C TRP A 166 0.05 21.96 16.99
N ILE A 167 0.21 20.63 17.07
CA ILE A 167 0.62 19.79 15.93
C ILE A 167 -0.38 19.91 14.77
N GLN A 168 -1.69 19.96 15.06
CA GLN A 168 -2.73 20.20 14.05
C GLN A 168 -2.54 21.54 13.32
N LEU A 169 -2.07 22.59 14.01
CA LEU A 169 -1.78 23.88 13.38
C LEU A 169 -0.50 23.80 12.55
N LEU A 170 0.56 23.21 13.10
CA LEU A 170 1.87 23.08 12.43
C LEU A 170 1.80 22.22 11.16
N THR A 171 0.97 21.18 11.16
CA THR A 171 0.80 20.32 9.98
C THR A 171 0.23 21.09 8.78
N LYS A 172 -0.50 22.19 9.00
CA LYS A 172 -1.05 23.03 7.92
C LYS A 172 -0.09 24.10 7.41
N ASP A 173 0.98 24.37 8.14
CA ASP A 173 2.00 25.33 7.76
C ASP A 173 3.08 24.63 6.95
N SER A 174 3.26 25.04 5.68
CA SER A 174 4.24 24.46 4.77
C SER A 174 5.67 24.45 5.31
N LYS A 175 6.03 25.37 6.21
CA LYS A 175 7.35 25.39 6.84
C LYS A 175 7.54 24.22 7.82
N TRP A 176 6.47 23.80 8.49
CA TRP A 176 6.52 22.88 9.61
C TRP A 176 5.87 21.52 9.33
N THR A 177 5.12 21.34 8.24
CA THR A 177 4.32 20.14 7.95
C THR A 177 5.08 18.82 8.19
N ASP A 178 6.27 18.67 7.62
CA ASP A 178 7.04 17.41 7.69
C ASP A 178 7.63 17.14 9.07
N LYS A 179 7.74 18.18 9.91
CA LYS A 179 8.42 18.17 11.20
C LYS A 179 7.44 18.22 12.37
N ALA A 180 6.18 18.59 12.14
CA ALA A 180 5.15 18.74 13.18
C ALA A 180 5.02 17.51 14.08
N HIS A 181 5.11 16.31 13.51
CA HIS A 181 5.03 15.06 14.25
C HIS A 181 6.24 14.79 15.17
N ASP A 182 7.32 15.58 15.07
CA ASP A 182 8.45 15.46 16.00
C ASP A 182 8.10 15.90 17.43
N LEU A 183 7.01 16.65 17.59
CA LEU A 183 6.49 17.12 18.87
C LEU A 183 5.47 16.17 19.51
N LEU A 184 5.20 15.01 18.88
CA LEU A 184 4.20 14.07 19.40
C LEU A 184 4.50 13.70 20.87
N PRO A 185 3.49 13.81 21.76
CA PRO A 185 3.62 13.43 23.16
C PRO A 185 4.09 11.98 23.32
N ASN A 186 5.11 11.78 24.17
CA ASN A 186 5.51 10.45 24.62
C ASN A 186 4.81 10.10 25.92
N ARG A 187 4.59 8.80 26.16
CA ARG A 187 4.13 8.32 27.47
C ARG A 187 5.17 8.66 28.54
N ILE A 188 4.72 9.21 29.65
CA ILE A 188 5.55 9.47 30.82
C ILE A 188 5.72 8.16 31.61
N SER A 189 6.97 7.83 31.96
CA SER A 189 7.31 6.62 32.72
C SER A 189 7.24 6.78 34.24
N ALA A 190 7.22 8.02 34.74
CA ALA A 190 7.06 8.31 36.16
C ALA A 190 5.76 7.67 36.71
N LYS A 191 5.82 7.14 37.93
CA LYS A 191 4.71 6.44 38.59
C LYS A 191 4.06 7.34 39.63
N ASP A 192 3.50 8.45 39.17
CA ASP A 192 2.77 9.39 40.00
C ASP A 192 1.45 9.81 39.35
N ILE A 193 0.59 10.47 40.13
CA ILE A 193 -0.74 10.85 39.68
C ILE A 193 -0.72 11.88 38.55
N LEU A 194 0.30 12.73 38.46
CA LEU A 194 0.43 13.71 37.38
C LEU A 194 0.75 13.01 36.05
N ALA A 195 1.67 12.05 36.08
CA ALA A 195 2.00 11.20 34.95
C ALA A 195 0.78 10.40 34.48
N ASP A 196 -0.04 9.89 35.41
CA ASP A 196 -1.28 9.18 35.07
C ASP A 196 -2.30 10.08 34.38
N GLN A 197 -2.52 11.31 34.87
CA GLN A 197 -3.43 12.27 34.23
C GLN A 197 -2.96 12.65 32.82
N TYR A 198 -1.66 12.93 32.68
CA TYR A 198 -1.07 13.20 31.37
C TYR A 198 -1.23 12.01 30.42
N ASN A 199 -0.88 10.79 30.85
CA ASN A 199 -0.95 9.60 30.00
C ASN A 199 -2.40 9.27 29.58
N LYS A 200 -3.38 9.43 30.48
CA LYS A 200 -4.81 9.30 30.14
C LYS A 200 -5.23 10.31 29.08
N SER A 201 -4.78 11.57 29.23
CA SER A 201 -5.07 12.63 28.26
C SER A 201 -4.37 12.42 26.91
N CYS A 202 -3.16 11.84 26.87
CA CYS A 202 -2.54 11.43 25.61
C CYS A 202 -3.45 10.49 24.83
N ILE A 203 -4.00 9.46 25.49
CA ILE A 203 -4.86 8.46 24.86
C ILE A 203 -6.16 9.09 24.34
N SER A 204 -6.80 9.97 25.10
CA SER A 204 -8.02 10.64 24.66
C SER A 204 -7.76 11.67 23.55
N SER A 205 -6.64 12.40 23.62
CA SER A 205 -6.27 13.44 22.65
C SER A 205 -5.93 12.86 21.28
N VAL A 206 -5.22 11.74 21.25
CA VAL A 206 -4.93 10.99 20.00
C VAL A 206 -6.22 10.67 19.23
N LYS A 207 -7.31 10.35 19.94
CA LYS A 207 -8.60 9.97 19.34
C LYS A 207 -9.52 11.15 19.02
N SER A 208 -9.33 12.30 19.65
CA SER A 208 -10.28 13.42 19.59
C SER A 208 -9.75 14.64 18.83
N VAL A 209 -8.44 14.75 18.62
CA VAL A 209 -7.83 15.86 17.88
C VAL A 209 -7.46 15.41 16.46
N PRO A 210 -7.93 16.09 15.40
CA PRO A 210 -7.57 15.73 14.03
C PRO A 210 -6.22 16.35 13.66
N PHE A 211 -5.14 15.76 14.16
CA PHE A 211 -3.78 16.28 14.05
C PHE A 211 -3.01 15.75 12.82
N LEU A 212 -3.60 14.83 12.05
CA LEU A 212 -2.97 14.26 10.87
C LEU A 212 -3.35 15.07 9.63
N LEU A 213 -2.38 15.30 8.72
CA LEU A 213 -2.66 15.89 7.43
C LEU A 213 -2.82 14.80 6.37
N GLY A 214 -4.04 14.65 5.84
CA GLY A 214 -4.30 13.82 4.68
C GLY A 214 -3.63 14.37 3.42
N VAL A 215 -3.41 13.50 2.43
CA VAL A 215 -2.84 13.88 1.12
C VAL A 215 -3.65 14.98 0.40
N ASN A 216 -4.94 15.10 0.71
CA ASN A 216 -5.85 16.14 0.23
C ASN A 216 -5.83 17.43 1.08
N LYS A 217 -4.81 17.61 1.95
CA LYS A 217 -4.66 18.73 2.91
C LYS A 217 -5.77 18.85 3.96
N ARG A 218 -6.60 17.82 4.15
CA ARG A 218 -7.61 17.78 5.20
C ARG A 218 -6.99 17.29 6.51
N SER A 219 -7.41 17.88 7.63
CA SER A 219 -7.10 17.36 8.96
C SER A 219 -7.94 16.12 9.26
N LEU A 220 -7.28 15.02 9.67
CA LEU A 220 -7.90 13.73 9.96
C LEU A 220 -7.64 13.30 11.40
N LEU A 221 -8.61 12.63 12.01
CA LEU A 221 -8.41 11.86 13.24
C LEU A 221 -7.58 10.60 12.96
N ILE A 222 -6.96 10.03 13.99
CA ILE A 222 -6.17 8.81 13.84
C ILE A 222 -7.00 7.63 13.31
N ASP A 223 -8.25 7.52 13.73
CA ASP A 223 -9.18 6.44 13.33
C ASP A 223 -9.82 6.69 11.94
N GLU A 224 -9.63 7.88 11.38
CA GLU A 224 -10.06 8.24 10.03
C GLU A 224 -8.95 8.00 8.99
N ALA A 225 -7.72 7.75 9.44
CA ALA A 225 -6.51 7.78 8.64
C ALA A 225 -5.83 6.41 8.49
N ILE A 226 -5.10 6.24 7.39
CA ILE A 226 -4.31 5.06 7.05
C ILE A 226 -2.92 5.50 6.58
N VAL A 227 -1.91 4.79 7.06
CA VAL A 227 -0.57 4.84 6.45
C VAL A 227 -0.45 3.74 5.42
N ASP A 228 -0.25 4.11 4.15
CA ASP A 228 0.03 3.15 3.09
C ASP A 228 1.52 2.83 3.04
N ILE A 229 1.87 1.58 3.32
CA ILE A 229 3.23 1.07 3.28
C ILE A 229 3.60 0.61 1.85
N THR A 230 2.60 0.31 1.03
CA THR A 230 2.75 -0.24 -0.32
C THR A 230 2.84 0.83 -1.40
N LEU A 231 2.38 2.05 -1.12
CA LEU A 231 2.25 3.19 -2.03
C LEU A 231 1.17 3.03 -3.12
N PHE A 232 0.42 1.92 -3.14
CA PHE A 232 -0.65 1.67 -4.11
C PHE A 232 -1.85 2.63 -4.00
N SER A 233 -2.01 3.32 -2.88
CA SER A 233 -3.03 4.37 -2.72
C SER A 233 -2.80 5.57 -3.63
N SER A 234 -1.55 5.78 -4.06
CA SER A 234 -1.15 6.88 -4.94
C SER A 234 -1.07 6.50 -6.42
N THR A 235 -1.18 5.20 -6.74
CA THR A 235 -1.10 4.73 -8.14
C THR A 235 -2.48 4.81 -8.81
N GLY A 236 -2.50 5.01 -10.13
CA GLY A 236 -3.75 5.01 -10.91
C GLY A 236 -4.40 3.63 -11.01
N CYS A 237 -3.61 2.56 -10.93
CA CYS A 237 -4.10 1.18 -11.11
C CYS A 237 -4.99 0.71 -9.95
N ILE A 238 -4.59 0.93 -8.70
CA ILE A 238 -5.37 0.54 -7.52
C ILE A 238 -6.08 1.78 -6.96
N GLY A 239 -5.30 2.78 -6.54
CA GLY A 239 -5.81 4.03 -6.01
C GLY A 239 -6.41 3.91 -4.61
N HIS A 240 -6.68 5.07 -3.99
CA HIS A 240 -7.13 5.14 -2.61
C HIS A 240 -8.54 4.54 -2.39
N GLU A 241 -9.44 4.62 -3.37
CA GLU A 241 -10.84 4.21 -3.24
C GLU A 241 -10.96 2.69 -3.05
N LEU A 242 -10.31 1.90 -3.91
CA LEU A 242 -10.37 0.44 -3.84
C LEU A 242 -9.82 -0.06 -2.50
N ILE A 243 -8.68 0.48 -2.05
CA ILE A 243 -8.07 0.10 -0.78
C ILE A 243 -8.98 0.46 0.39
N ARG A 244 -9.52 1.68 0.40
CA ARG A 244 -10.42 2.14 1.46
C ARG A 244 -11.64 1.23 1.56
N ASP A 245 -12.29 0.97 0.43
CA ASP A 245 -13.54 0.22 0.41
C ASP A 245 -13.31 -1.25 0.77
N PHE A 246 -12.22 -1.85 0.30
CA PHE A 246 -11.77 -3.17 0.76
C PHE A 246 -11.61 -3.23 2.29
N LEU A 247 -10.92 -2.25 2.88
CA LEU A 247 -10.67 -2.23 4.33
C LEU A 247 -11.97 -2.03 5.14
N ILE A 248 -12.93 -1.28 4.62
CA ILE A 248 -14.25 -1.11 5.27
C ILE A 248 -15.04 -2.42 5.22
N HIS A 249 -15.05 -3.11 4.08
CA HIS A 249 -15.84 -4.33 3.89
C HIS A 249 -15.28 -5.56 4.61
N THR A 250 -13.96 -5.67 4.71
CA THR A 250 -13.31 -6.84 5.36
C THR A 250 -13.16 -6.69 6.86
N SER A 251 -13.36 -5.51 7.42
CA SER A 251 -13.20 -5.30 8.86
C SER A 251 -14.44 -5.75 9.63
N SER A 252 -14.23 -6.60 10.65
CA SER A 252 -15.26 -6.97 11.62
C SER A 252 -15.77 -5.80 12.46
N LYS A 253 -15.01 -4.71 12.54
CA LYS A 253 -15.38 -3.48 13.25
C LYS A 253 -15.74 -2.39 12.24
N LYS A 254 -16.79 -1.62 12.53
CA LYS A 254 -17.17 -0.46 11.72
C LYS A 254 -16.05 0.59 11.75
N LEU A 255 -15.26 0.66 10.68
CA LEU A 255 -14.22 1.67 10.51
C LEU A 255 -14.86 3.01 10.12
N ARG A 256 -14.28 4.11 10.59
CA ARG A 256 -14.72 5.48 10.30
C ARG A 256 -13.73 6.20 9.39
N LEU A 257 -13.33 5.55 8.30
CA LEU A 257 -12.31 6.09 7.40
C LEU A 257 -12.84 7.29 6.60
N ALA A 258 -12.02 8.34 6.50
CA ALA A 258 -12.28 9.47 5.61
C ALA A 258 -12.33 9.03 4.14
N ALA A 259 -12.90 9.86 3.25
CA ALA A 259 -13.05 9.55 1.82
C ALA A 259 -11.70 9.25 1.13
N ASN A 260 -10.69 10.07 1.43
CA ASN A 260 -9.29 9.72 1.20
C ASN A 260 -8.59 9.67 2.57
N PRO A 261 -8.35 8.47 3.13
CA PRO A 261 -7.82 8.30 4.47
C PRO A 261 -6.28 8.38 4.52
N PHE A 262 -5.60 8.53 3.39
CA PHE A 262 -4.16 8.33 3.35
C PHE A 262 -3.38 9.53 3.87
N VAL A 263 -2.38 9.24 4.70
CA VAL A 263 -1.44 10.20 5.28
C VAL A 263 0.00 9.77 4.99
N ASN A 264 0.94 10.71 5.01
CA ASN A 264 2.34 10.41 4.80
C ASN A 264 2.87 9.44 5.87
N ASN A 265 3.70 8.50 5.44
CA ASN A 265 4.29 7.51 6.31
C ASN A 265 5.24 8.16 7.32
N ASN A 266 4.97 7.97 8.61
CA ASN A 266 5.82 8.43 9.70
C ASN A 266 5.86 7.37 10.81
N HIS A 267 7.06 6.96 11.22
CA HIS A 267 7.27 5.91 12.20
C HIS A 267 6.62 6.23 13.57
N ARG A 268 6.56 7.50 13.97
CA ARG A 268 5.97 7.91 15.25
C ARG A 268 4.45 7.72 15.25
N LEU A 269 3.80 7.87 14.10
CA LEU A 269 2.36 7.61 13.95
C LEU A 269 2.04 6.12 14.15
N ARG A 270 2.92 5.23 13.70
CA ARG A 270 2.76 3.77 13.90
C ARG A 270 2.73 3.41 15.38
N ASN A 271 3.54 4.07 16.20
CA ASN A 271 3.56 3.88 17.66
C ASN A 271 2.26 4.34 18.35
N LEU A 272 1.47 5.19 17.69
CA LEU A 272 0.16 5.63 18.19
C LEU A 272 -0.99 4.71 17.76
N GLY A 273 -0.69 3.62 17.04
CA GLY A 273 -1.70 2.65 16.62
C GLY A 273 -2.50 3.05 15.39
N ILE A 274 -1.98 3.97 14.55
CA ILE A 274 -2.61 4.28 13.26
C ILE A 274 -2.74 3.01 12.40
N LYS A 275 -3.86 2.87 11.69
CA LYS A 275 -4.06 1.75 10.80
C LYS A 275 -3.08 1.82 9.63
N GLN A 276 -2.54 0.67 9.24
CA GLN A 276 -1.59 0.55 8.15
C GLN A 276 -2.22 -0.30 7.05
N PHE A 277 -1.98 0.07 5.80
CA PHE A 277 -2.19 -0.82 4.66
C PHE A 277 -0.86 -1.46 4.33
N THR A 278 -0.72 -2.71 4.76
CA THR A 278 0.51 -3.50 4.57
C THR A 278 0.43 -4.34 3.30
N ARG A 279 1.51 -5.07 3.04
CA ARG A 279 1.55 -6.02 1.92
C ARG A 279 0.60 -7.20 2.12
N GLU A 280 0.46 -7.69 3.35
CA GLU A 280 -0.50 -8.75 3.66
C GLU A 280 -1.91 -8.29 3.33
N ASN A 281 -2.26 -7.06 3.72
CA ASN A 281 -3.55 -6.48 3.36
C ASN A 281 -3.74 -6.35 1.84
N CYS A 282 -2.68 -6.04 1.11
CA CYS A 282 -2.72 -6.01 -0.35
C CYS A 282 -2.98 -7.40 -0.93
N PHE A 283 -2.35 -8.46 -0.41
CA PHE A 283 -2.59 -9.83 -0.88
C PHE A 283 -4.00 -10.32 -0.54
N ASP A 284 -4.48 -10.03 0.67
CA ASP A 284 -5.86 -10.30 1.07
C ASP A 284 -6.85 -9.55 0.16
N MET A 285 -6.50 -8.32 -0.25
CA MET A 285 -7.30 -7.52 -1.17
C MET A 285 -7.36 -8.11 -2.57
N LEU A 286 -6.23 -8.51 -3.14
CA LEU A 286 -6.17 -9.09 -4.50
C LEU A 286 -6.94 -10.42 -4.59
N GLN A 287 -7.12 -11.14 -3.47
CA GLN A 287 -7.91 -12.36 -3.38
C GLN A 287 -9.39 -12.12 -3.00
N SER A 288 -9.76 -10.89 -2.68
CA SER A 288 -11.10 -10.57 -2.20
C SER A 288 -12.11 -10.51 -3.35
N ALA A 289 -13.15 -11.33 -3.28
CA ALA A 289 -14.27 -11.27 -4.23
C ALA A 289 -14.87 -9.86 -4.32
N TYR A 290 -14.95 -9.14 -3.20
CA TYR A 290 -15.43 -7.75 -3.17
C TYR A 290 -14.54 -6.81 -3.99
N PHE A 291 -13.22 -6.91 -3.84
CA PHE A 291 -12.27 -6.10 -4.62
C PHE A 291 -12.42 -6.40 -6.12
N LEU A 292 -12.50 -7.69 -6.48
CA LEU A 292 -12.62 -8.13 -7.86
C LEU A 292 -13.90 -7.64 -8.56
N THR A 293 -14.99 -7.39 -7.83
CA THR A 293 -16.20 -6.77 -8.43
C THR A 293 -15.98 -5.37 -8.99
N ARG A 294 -14.91 -4.68 -8.57
CA ARG A 294 -14.59 -3.29 -8.96
C ARG A 294 -13.24 -3.14 -9.63
N PHE A 295 -12.43 -4.18 -9.66
CA PHE A 295 -11.14 -4.19 -10.33
C PHE A 295 -11.33 -4.66 -11.77
N THR A 296 -11.17 -3.74 -12.72
CA THR A 296 -11.45 -3.99 -14.13
C THR A 296 -10.20 -4.47 -14.88
N PRO A 297 -10.34 -5.11 -16.06
CA PRO A 297 -9.19 -5.56 -16.81
C PRO A 297 -8.31 -4.38 -17.31
N GLU A 298 -8.85 -3.15 -17.46
CA GLU A 298 -8.06 -1.95 -17.77
C GLU A 298 -7.14 -1.58 -16.61
N ARG A 299 -7.65 -1.64 -15.39
CA ARG A 299 -6.85 -1.40 -14.18
C ARG A 299 -5.80 -2.50 -13.98
N ASP A 300 -6.10 -3.73 -14.38
CA ASP A 300 -5.13 -4.82 -14.36
C ASP A 300 -3.99 -4.59 -15.35
N ILE A 301 -4.28 -4.08 -16.56
CA ILE A 301 -3.25 -3.64 -17.53
C ILE A 301 -2.33 -2.59 -16.91
N ASP A 302 -2.90 -1.58 -16.25
CA ASP A 302 -2.11 -0.54 -15.57
C ASP A 302 -1.30 -1.13 -14.40
N PHE A 303 -1.86 -2.11 -13.70
CA PHE A 303 -1.18 -2.80 -12.60
C PHE A 303 -0.01 -3.64 -13.09
N ILE A 304 -0.20 -4.44 -14.15
CA ILE A 304 0.85 -5.22 -14.81
C ILE A 304 1.97 -4.29 -15.31
N SER A 305 1.60 -3.16 -15.92
CA SER A 305 2.56 -2.15 -16.38
C SER A 305 3.37 -1.57 -15.23
N TYR A 306 2.70 -1.21 -14.12
CA TYR A 306 3.36 -0.73 -12.92
C TYR A 306 4.36 -1.75 -12.35
N MET A 307 3.95 -3.02 -12.26
CA MET A 307 4.79 -4.11 -11.78
C MET A 307 6.01 -4.33 -12.69
N PHE A 308 5.83 -4.22 -14.01
CA PHE A 308 6.92 -4.29 -14.98
C PHE A 308 7.91 -3.12 -14.86
N THR A 309 7.43 -1.89 -14.69
CA THR A 309 8.29 -0.71 -14.51
C THR A 309 9.15 -0.83 -13.25
N HIS A 310 8.62 -1.45 -12.19
CA HIS A 310 9.30 -1.60 -10.90
C HIS A 310 9.89 -3.00 -10.69
N ARG A 311 9.99 -3.83 -11.73
CA ARG A 311 10.42 -5.24 -11.66
C ARG A 311 11.80 -5.46 -11.01
N ASP A 312 12.71 -4.49 -11.15
CA ASP A 312 14.09 -4.56 -10.63
C ASP A 312 14.16 -4.17 -9.15
N SER A 313 13.04 -3.76 -8.54
CA SER A 313 12.94 -3.61 -7.10
C SER A 313 13.08 -4.99 -6.43
N THR A 314 14.13 -5.15 -5.63
CA THR A 314 14.39 -6.38 -4.83
C THR A 314 13.19 -6.85 -4.01
N GLN A 315 12.28 -5.93 -3.69
CA GLN A 315 11.07 -6.20 -2.93
C GLN A 315 9.93 -6.80 -3.77
N ILE A 316 9.82 -6.41 -5.05
CA ILE A 316 8.81 -6.91 -5.99
C ILE A 316 9.26 -8.25 -6.57
N GLN A 317 10.54 -8.37 -6.93
CA GLN A 317 11.11 -9.56 -7.57
C GLN A 317 10.96 -10.86 -6.76
N LYS A 318 11.14 -10.79 -5.44
CA LYS A 318 11.12 -11.99 -4.57
C LYS A 318 9.76 -12.66 -4.45
N ARG A 319 8.67 -11.97 -4.81
CA ARG A 319 7.30 -12.45 -4.54
C ARG A 319 6.35 -12.34 -5.74
N LEU A 320 6.82 -11.87 -6.89
CA LEU A 320 6.03 -11.87 -8.14
C LEU A 320 5.42 -13.24 -8.46
N TYR A 321 6.07 -14.33 -8.07
CA TYR A 321 5.57 -15.70 -8.28
C TYR A 321 4.36 -16.06 -7.40
N ASP A 322 4.26 -15.47 -6.20
CA ASP A 322 3.25 -15.85 -5.20
C ASP A 322 2.00 -14.94 -5.22
N VAL A 323 2.06 -13.82 -5.95
CA VAL A 323 1.01 -12.80 -5.94
C VAL A 323 0.05 -13.03 -7.11
N PRO A 324 -1.28 -13.08 -6.86
CA PRO A 324 -2.25 -13.08 -7.94
C PRO A 324 -2.39 -11.67 -8.51
N PHE A 325 -1.87 -11.43 -9.71
CA PHE A 325 -1.91 -10.11 -10.37
C PHE A 325 -2.25 -10.18 -11.86
N LEU A 326 -2.60 -11.36 -12.38
CA LEU A 326 -3.03 -11.52 -13.76
C LEU A 326 -4.49 -11.95 -13.79
N MET A 327 -5.34 -11.14 -14.40
CA MET A 327 -6.76 -11.44 -14.53
C MET A 327 -7.02 -12.52 -15.57
N ASP A 328 -7.80 -13.53 -15.17
CA ASP A 328 -8.28 -14.58 -16.05
C ASP A 328 -9.55 -14.19 -16.82
N GLN A 329 -9.98 -15.03 -17.75
CA GLN A 329 -11.19 -14.83 -18.55
C GLN A 329 -12.49 -14.76 -17.73
N PHE A 330 -12.45 -15.19 -16.47
CA PHE A 330 -13.58 -15.15 -15.54
C PHE A 330 -13.52 -13.95 -14.58
N GLY A 331 -12.52 -13.08 -14.71
CA GLY A 331 -12.34 -11.90 -13.85
C GLY A 331 -11.66 -12.18 -12.52
N HIS A 332 -11.08 -13.37 -12.32
CA HIS A 332 -10.30 -13.68 -11.13
C HIS A 332 -8.83 -13.37 -11.34
N LEU A 333 -8.15 -12.85 -10.30
CA LEU A 333 -6.70 -12.71 -10.32
C LEU A 333 -6.03 -14.05 -10.01
N ARG A 334 -5.07 -14.42 -10.84
CA ARG A 334 -4.27 -15.64 -10.75
C ARG A 334 -2.80 -15.32 -10.60
N LYS A 335 -2.06 -16.26 -10.00
CA LYS A 335 -0.60 -16.21 -10.00
C LYS A 335 -0.08 -16.51 -11.39
N VAL A 336 1.15 -16.08 -11.67
CA VAL A 336 1.79 -16.28 -12.97
C VAL A 336 1.87 -17.76 -13.37
N MET A 337 2.11 -18.65 -12.40
CA MET A 337 2.23 -20.10 -12.66
C MET A 337 0.87 -20.82 -12.75
N GLU A 338 -0.23 -20.14 -12.42
CA GLU A 338 -1.59 -20.68 -12.39
C GLU A 338 -2.44 -20.23 -13.59
N ILE A 339 -1.84 -19.49 -14.53
CA ILE A 339 -2.54 -18.90 -15.67
C ILE A 339 -1.75 -19.09 -16.97
N TYR A 340 -2.48 -19.28 -18.07
CA TYR A 340 -1.91 -19.54 -19.38
C TYR A 340 -2.10 -18.38 -20.36
N LEU A 341 -1.13 -18.20 -21.23
CA LEU A 341 -1.34 -17.44 -22.46
C LEU A 341 -2.12 -18.32 -23.46
N PRO A 342 -3.21 -17.81 -24.07
CA PRO A 342 -3.88 -18.54 -25.14
C PRO A 342 -2.91 -18.73 -26.32
N SER A 343 -2.90 -19.95 -26.89
CA SER A 343 -2.14 -20.23 -28.12
C SER A 343 -2.66 -19.37 -29.28
N ARG A 344 -1.79 -19.06 -30.25
CA ARG A 344 -2.17 -18.37 -31.49
C ARG A 344 -3.21 -19.13 -32.33
N PHE A 345 -3.36 -20.43 -32.07
CA PHE A 345 -4.32 -21.32 -32.71
C PHE A 345 -5.48 -21.71 -31.80
N SER A 346 -5.38 -21.32 -30.51
CA SER A 346 -6.40 -21.50 -29.49
C SER A 346 -7.20 -20.20 -29.38
N ASN A 347 -8.30 -20.10 -30.13
CA ASN A 347 -9.46 -19.47 -29.50
C ASN A 347 -9.76 -20.29 -28.22
N ALA A 348 -10.27 -19.66 -27.17
CA ALA A 348 -10.52 -20.28 -25.85
C ALA A 348 -11.41 -21.56 -25.87
N ASP A 349 -11.77 -22.09 -27.03
CA ASP A 349 -12.78 -23.11 -27.32
C ASP A 349 -12.28 -24.57 -27.27
N TRP A 350 -11.17 -24.89 -26.60
CA TRP A 350 -10.94 -26.25 -26.08
C TRP A 350 -11.70 -26.46 -24.76
N HIS A 351 -12.82 -25.77 -24.57
CA HIS A 351 -13.77 -25.98 -23.50
C HIS A 351 -14.31 -27.42 -23.56
N MET A 352 -13.66 -28.32 -22.84
CA MET A 352 -14.37 -29.44 -22.24
C MET A 352 -15.24 -28.85 -21.12
N PRO A 353 -16.46 -29.37 -20.89
CA PRO A 353 -17.30 -28.97 -19.75
C PRO A 353 -16.57 -29.06 -18.39
N ASP A 354 -15.53 -29.90 -18.31
CA ASP A 354 -14.75 -30.17 -17.10
C ASP A 354 -13.41 -29.41 -17.06
N ASN A 355 -13.07 -28.58 -18.06
CA ASN A 355 -11.78 -27.90 -18.08
C ASN A 355 -11.85 -26.53 -17.37
N ASN A 356 -11.27 -26.46 -16.17
CA ASN A 356 -11.19 -25.27 -15.31
C ASN A 356 -9.91 -24.43 -15.52
N ASP A 357 -9.19 -24.60 -16.64
CA ASP A 357 -7.98 -23.84 -16.91
C ASP A 357 -8.23 -22.32 -16.94
N ALA A 358 -7.33 -21.57 -16.29
CA ALA A 358 -7.33 -20.11 -16.32
C ALA A 358 -6.45 -19.59 -17.46
N TYR A 359 -7.04 -18.79 -18.34
CA TYR A 359 -6.37 -18.09 -19.45
C TYR A 359 -6.40 -16.59 -19.20
N ILE A 360 -5.37 -15.87 -19.64
CA ILE A 360 -5.34 -14.40 -19.55
C ILE A 360 -6.59 -13.79 -20.19
N HIS A 361 -7.20 -12.83 -19.50
CA HIS A 361 -8.36 -12.09 -19.97
C HIS A 361 -8.15 -11.55 -21.41
N PRO A 362 -9.11 -11.70 -22.34
CA PRO A 362 -8.93 -11.37 -23.76
C PRO A 362 -8.42 -9.94 -24.02
N MET A 363 -8.89 -8.97 -23.24
CA MET A 363 -8.46 -7.58 -23.38
C MET A 363 -6.98 -7.38 -23.00
N ILE A 364 -6.51 -8.04 -21.95
CA ILE A 364 -5.11 -8.02 -21.53
C ILE A 364 -4.26 -8.71 -22.60
N MET A 365 -4.76 -9.81 -23.17
CA MET A 365 -4.06 -10.51 -24.25
C MET A 365 -3.90 -9.62 -25.49
N ASN A 366 -4.96 -8.92 -25.91
CA ASN A 366 -4.89 -7.98 -27.04
C ASN A 366 -3.88 -6.84 -26.79
N TRP A 367 -3.82 -6.33 -25.55
CA TRP A 367 -2.81 -5.36 -25.15
C TRP A 367 -1.39 -5.96 -25.20
N LEU A 368 -1.20 -7.18 -24.69
CA LEU A 368 0.11 -7.88 -24.69
C LEU A 368 0.66 -8.15 -26.10
N LEU A 369 -0.19 -8.25 -27.13
CA LEU A 369 0.26 -8.36 -28.53
C LEU A 369 1.17 -7.20 -28.95
N HIS A 370 0.95 -6.03 -28.35
CA HIS A 370 1.69 -4.80 -28.63
C HIS A 370 2.81 -4.52 -27.62
N GLN A 371 2.98 -5.37 -26.60
CA GLN A 371 3.91 -5.17 -25.49
C GLN A 371 4.94 -6.30 -25.38
N SER A 372 5.83 -6.40 -26.37
CA SER A 372 6.81 -7.50 -26.48
C SER A 372 7.70 -7.65 -25.25
N GLN A 373 8.14 -6.55 -24.64
CA GLN A 373 8.99 -6.56 -23.45
C GLN A 373 8.27 -7.12 -22.21
N ILE A 374 7.01 -6.72 -22.01
CA ILE A 374 6.20 -7.18 -20.88
C ILE A 374 5.85 -8.66 -21.07
N LYS A 375 5.48 -9.06 -22.29
CA LYS A 375 5.21 -10.47 -22.60
C LYS A 375 6.42 -11.36 -22.31
N GLU A 376 7.62 -10.93 -22.72
CA GLU A 376 8.85 -11.68 -22.46
C GLU A 376 9.21 -11.72 -20.96
N TRP A 377 8.94 -10.64 -20.23
CA TRP A 377 9.08 -10.63 -18.78
C TRP A 377 8.13 -11.61 -18.09
N LEU A 378 6.87 -11.65 -18.48
CA LEU A 378 5.90 -12.62 -17.93
C LEU A 378 6.34 -14.07 -18.21
N ARG A 379 6.90 -14.35 -19.41
CA ARG A 379 7.47 -15.67 -19.73
C ARG A 379 8.63 -16.04 -18.82
N LYS A 380 9.52 -15.09 -18.53
CA LYS A 380 10.62 -15.31 -17.57
C LYS A 380 10.12 -15.56 -16.14
N LEU A 381 8.95 -15.03 -15.78
CA LEU A 381 8.30 -15.32 -14.51
C LEU A 381 7.58 -16.68 -14.48
N GLY A 382 7.57 -17.42 -15.58
CA GLY A 382 6.98 -18.76 -15.65
C GLY A 382 5.56 -18.81 -16.21
N ILE A 383 5.09 -17.75 -16.89
CA ILE A 383 3.85 -17.89 -17.67
C ILE A 383 4.14 -18.75 -18.89
N HIS A 384 3.29 -19.75 -19.11
CA HIS A 384 3.43 -20.67 -20.24
C HIS A 384 2.29 -20.47 -21.23
N GLU A 385 2.61 -20.60 -22.51
CA GLU A 385 1.60 -20.83 -23.54
C GLU A 385 1.18 -22.30 -23.39
N LYS A 386 -0.11 -22.56 -23.16
CA LYS A 386 -0.62 -23.93 -23.28
C LYS A 386 -0.67 -24.22 -24.78
N THR A 387 0.39 -24.83 -25.30
CA THR A 387 0.48 -25.14 -26.72
C THR A 387 -0.53 -26.23 -27.04
N ASP A 388 -1.22 -26.11 -28.17
CA ASP A 388 -2.15 -27.15 -28.62
C ASP A 388 -1.46 -28.52 -28.76
N ILE A 389 -0.12 -28.53 -28.89
CA ILE A 389 0.72 -29.75 -28.89
C ILE A 389 0.69 -30.46 -27.53
N THR A 390 0.83 -29.76 -26.39
CA THR A 390 0.77 -30.45 -25.08
C THR A 390 -0.62 -31.03 -24.83
N PHE A 391 -1.68 -30.36 -25.30
CA PHE A 391 -3.02 -30.96 -25.26
C PHE A 391 -3.13 -32.21 -26.13
N VAL A 392 -2.54 -32.18 -27.33
CA VAL A 392 -2.46 -33.35 -28.21
C VAL A 392 -1.71 -34.50 -27.51
N ASP A 393 -0.56 -34.22 -26.90
CA ASP A 393 0.30 -35.22 -26.25
C ASP A 393 -0.30 -35.78 -24.94
N ASP A 394 -0.94 -34.93 -24.13
CA ASP A 394 -1.41 -35.31 -22.80
C ASP A 394 -2.86 -35.83 -22.80
N TYR A 395 -3.69 -35.44 -23.78
CA TYR A 395 -5.13 -35.75 -23.79
C TYR A 395 -5.60 -36.53 -25.03
N ILE A 396 -5.17 -36.14 -26.24
CA ILE A 396 -5.65 -36.78 -27.48
C ILE A 396 -4.92 -38.10 -27.74
N ILE A 397 -3.58 -38.07 -27.80
CA ILE A 397 -2.74 -39.22 -28.12
C ILE A 397 -2.93 -40.39 -27.12
N PRO A 398 -2.94 -40.17 -25.78
CA PRO A 398 -3.08 -41.26 -24.81
C PRO A 398 -4.42 -41.99 -24.90
N GLN A 399 -5.42 -41.36 -25.52
CA GLN A 399 -6.77 -41.88 -25.67
C GLN A 399 -7.22 -41.96 -27.13
N ALA A 400 -6.29 -41.98 -28.10
CA ALA A 400 -6.60 -41.81 -29.51
C ALA A 400 -7.66 -42.80 -30.04
N ASP A 401 -7.70 -44.03 -29.53
CA ASP A 401 -8.67 -45.05 -29.95
C ASP A 401 -10.12 -44.73 -29.54
N ARG A 402 -10.31 -43.88 -28.52
CA ARG A 402 -11.61 -43.57 -27.90
C ARG A 402 -11.95 -42.08 -27.81
N TYR A 403 -11.01 -41.19 -28.13
CA TYR A 403 -11.19 -39.74 -27.99
C TYR A 403 -12.22 -39.18 -28.98
N ILE A 404 -12.25 -39.70 -30.20
CA ILE A 404 -13.16 -39.23 -31.24
C ILE A 404 -14.56 -39.85 -31.07
N THR A 405 -15.55 -38.99 -30.96
CA THR A 405 -16.99 -39.27 -30.91
C THR A 405 -17.70 -38.63 -32.11
N LEU A 406 -18.94 -39.05 -32.39
CA LEU A 406 -19.72 -38.48 -33.51
C LEU A 406 -19.91 -36.96 -33.38
N THR A 407 -19.88 -36.44 -32.15
CA THR A 407 -20.08 -35.01 -31.86
C THR A 407 -18.81 -34.18 -31.97
N ASN A 408 -17.63 -34.75 -31.75
CA ASN A 408 -16.36 -34.00 -31.74
C ASN A 408 -15.45 -34.26 -32.96
N ALA A 409 -15.78 -35.23 -33.81
CA ALA A 409 -14.91 -35.71 -34.88
C ALA A 409 -14.49 -34.62 -35.88
N ILE A 410 -15.45 -33.86 -36.41
CA ILE A 410 -15.16 -32.81 -37.40
C ILE A 410 -14.25 -31.74 -36.79
N ILE A 411 -14.68 -31.15 -35.67
CA ILE A 411 -13.96 -30.04 -35.01
C ILE A 411 -12.54 -30.46 -34.60
N THR A 412 -12.37 -31.63 -34.01
CA THR A 412 -11.06 -32.09 -33.51
C THR A 412 -10.08 -32.34 -34.66
N ILE A 413 -10.52 -33.04 -35.72
CA ILE A 413 -9.66 -33.35 -36.86
C ILE A 413 -9.32 -32.09 -37.65
N THR A 414 -10.26 -31.15 -37.80
CA THR A 414 -10.00 -29.82 -38.38
C THR A 414 -8.91 -29.07 -37.60
N ARG A 415 -8.97 -29.08 -36.27
CA ARG A 415 -7.94 -28.44 -35.43
C ARG A 415 -6.57 -29.09 -35.60
N LEU A 416 -6.51 -30.42 -35.58
CA LEU A 416 -5.26 -31.15 -35.83
C LEU A 416 -4.68 -30.84 -37.22
N PHE A 417 -5.54 -30.68 -38.22
CA PHE A 417 -5.14 -30.28 -39.56
C PHE A 417 -4.55 -28.85 -39.59
N VAL A 418 -5.14 -27.90 -38.87
CA VAL A 418 -4.58 -26.55 -38.73
C VAL A 418 -3.20 -26.60 -38.05
N LEU A 419 -3.03 -27.41 -36.99
CA LEU A 419 -1.72 -27.59 -36.34
C LEU A 419 -0.69 -28.21 -37.30
N PHE A 420 -1.13 -29.14 -38.15
CA PHE A 420 -0.30 -29.73 -39.19
C PHE A 420 0.15 -28.71 -40.24
N GLN A 421 -0.76 -27.88 -40.76
CA GLN A 421 -0.42 -26.84 -41.74
C GLN A 421 0.61 -25.84 -41.23
N ASN A 422 0.56 -25.55 -39.92
CA ASN A 422 1.49 -24.64 -39.26
C ASN A 422 2.80 -25.32 -38.85
N GLY A 423 3.00 -26.60 -39.19
CA GLY A 423 4.25 -27.35 -38.92
C GLY A 423 4.47 -27.67 -37.44
N LEU A 424 3.41 -27.63 -36.62
CA LEU A 424 3.49 -27.84 -35.17
C LEU A 424 3.42 -29.32 -34.77
N LEU A 425 2.85 -30.18 -35.61
CA LEU A 425 2.81 -31.61 -35.36
C LEU A 425 4.10 -32.28 -35.86
N SER A 426 4.83 -32.93 -34.95
CA SER A 426 5.99 -33.73 -35.29
C SER A 426 5.57 -34.99 -36.06
N THR A 427 6.54 -35.64 -36.72
CA THR A 427 6.32 -36.94 -37.38
C THR A 427 5.83 -38.00 -36.39
N HIS A 428 6.28 -37.93 -35.13
CA HIS A 428 5.81 -38.79 -34.04
C HIS A 428 4.33 -38.53 -33.71
N HIS A 429 3.91 -37.26 -33.58
CA HIS A 429 2.51 -36.92 -33.32
C HIS A 429 1.59 -37.46 -34.43
N LEU A 430 1.97 -37.26 -35.69
CA LEU A 430 1.16 -37.72 -36.83
C LEU A 430 1.04 -39.26 -36.89
N HIS A 431 2.04 -39.99 -36.42
CA HIS A 431 1.98 -41.45 -36.32
C HIS A 431 0.97 -41.89 -35.25
N GLU A 432 1.06 -41.33 -34.04
CA GLU A 432 0.17 -41.66 -32.94
C GLU A 432 -1.28 -41.24 -33.19
N LEU A 433 -1.48 -40.10 -33.85
CA LEU A 433 -2.80 -39.61 -34.28
C LEU A 433 -3.43 -40.50 -35.37
N GLY A 434 -2.66 -41.36 -36.05
CA GLY A 434 -3.19 -42.34 -37.00
C GLY A 434 -4.13 -43.38 -36.37
N LYS A 435 -4.12 -43.49 -35.04
CA LYS A 435 -5.05 -44.34 -34.25
C LYS A 435 -6.45 -43.74 -34.13
N LEU A 436 -6.61 -42.43 -34.39
CA LEU A 436 -7.90 -41.75 -34.32
C LEU A 436 -8.88 -42.33 -35.35
N LYS A 437 -10.15 -42.41 -34.94
CA LYS A 437 -11.26 -42.72 -35.85
C LYS A 437 -11.65 -41.46 -36.63
N LEU A 438 -11.98 -41.64 -37.90
CA LEU A 438 -12.42 -40.57 -38.80
C LEU A 438 -13.89 -40.78 -39.15
N PHE A 439 -14.55 -39.67 -39.46
CA PHE A 439 -15.95 -39.66 -39.88
C PHE A 439 -16.08 -40.20 -41.31
N THR A 440 -16.98 -41.16 -41.49
CA THR A 440 -17.24 -41.78 -42.80
C THR A 440 -18.30 -41.01 -43.58
N PHE A 441 -18.41 -41.29 -44.88
CA PHE A 441 -19.48 -40.76 -45.72
C PHE A 441 -20.87 -41.20 -45.19
N GLY A 442 -20.99 -42.45 -44.71
CA GLY A 442 -22.21 -43.01 -44.10
C GLY A 442 -22.53 -42.51 -42.68
N GLY A 443 -21.72 -41.62 -42.10
CA GLY A 443 -22.00 -40.98 -40.80
C GLY A 443 -21.54 -41.78 -39.57
N THR A 444 -20.65 -42.76 -39.74
CA THR A 444 -20.07 -43.54 -38.63
C THR A 444 -18.60 -43.17 -38.37
N LEU A 445 -17.96 -43.84 -37.40
CA LEU A 445 -16.56 -43.62 -37.02
C LEU A 445 -15.72 -44.86 -37.27
N VAL A 446 -14.78 -44.74 -38.19
CA VAL A 446 -13.92 -45.84 -38.63
C VAL A 446 -12.45 -45.42 -38.61
N SER A 447 -11.55 -46.33 -38.26
CA SER A 447 -10.11 -46.06 -38.26
C SER A 447 -9.60 -45.72 -39.66
N ALA A 448 -8.69 -44.75 -39.75
CA ALA A 448 -8.19 -44.21 -41.01
C ALA A 448 -7.69 -45.27 -42.01
N TYR A 449 -7.02 -46.33 -41.53
CA TYR A 449 -6.48 -47.39 -42.40
C TYR A 449 -7.55 -48.18 -43.18
N ARG A 450 -8.80 -48.20 -42.69
CA ARG A 450 -9.93 -48.90 -43.34
C ARG A 450 -10.69 -48.03 -44.34
N LEU A 451 -10.35 -46.74 -44.42
CA LEU A 451 -11.08 -45.78 -45.24
C LEU A 451 -10.36 -45.51 -46.56
N TYR A 452 -11.17 -45.41 -47.62
CA TYR A 452 -10.78 -44.90 -48.92
C TYR A 452 -11.16 -43.42 -49.03
N PHE A 453 -10.49 -42.71 -49.94
CA PHE A 453 -10.90 -41.36 -50.28
C PHE A 453 -12.16 -41.40 -51.13
N SER A 454 -13.19 -40.63 -50.75
CA SER A 454 -14.36 -40.39 -51.61
C SER A 454 -13.97 -39.54 -52.82
N SER A 455 -14.83 -39.53 -53.84
CA SER A 455 -14.70 -38.73 -55.07
C SER A 455 -14.44 -37.24 -54.80
N ALA A 456 -14.96 -36.69 -53.69
CA ALA A 456 -14.69 -35.32 -53.24
C ALA A 456 -13.20 -35.01 -53.02
N TYR A 457 -12.40 -36.03 -52.67
CA TYR A 457 -10.95 -35.90 -52.51
C TYR A 457 -10.17 -36.17 -53.82
N LEU A 458 -10.86 -36.28 -54.96
CA LEU A 458 -10.27 -36.51 -56.28
C LEU A 458 -9.22 -37.65 -56.31
N PRO A 459 -9.58 -38.88 -55.89
CA PRO A 459 -8.69 -40.03 -56.00
C PRO A 459 -8.45 -40.40 -57.46
N TYR A 460 -7.35 -41.12 -57.75
CA TYR A 460 -7.04 -41.58 -59.11
C TYR A 460 -8.13 -42.48 -59.70
N LEU A 461 -8.80 -43.27 -58.84
CA LEU A 461 -9.96 -44.08 -59.18
C LEU A 461 -11.07 -43.83 -58.14
N PRO A 462 -12.18 -43.15 -58.49
CA PRO A 462 -13.30 -42.88 -57.59
C PRO A 462 -14.16 -44.15 -57.44
N LEU A 463 -13.96 -44.87 -56.33
CA LEU A 463 -14.62 -46.16 -56.07
C LEU A 463 -16.01 -46.01 -55.43
N ASP A 464 -16.33 -44.85 -54.87
CA ASP A 464 -17.62 -44.52 -54.27
C ASP A 464 -18.76 -44.48 -55.30
N ASN A 465 -18.44 -44.26 -56.57
CA ASN A 465 -19.40 -44.31 -57.68
C ASN A 465 -19.86 -45.74 -58.05
N LEU A 466 -19.35 -46.78 -57.38
CA LEU A 466 -19.63 -48.20 -57.68
C LEU A 466 -20.67 -48.83 -56.74
N ASN A 467 -21.50 -48.03 -56.04
CA ASN A 467 -22.47 -48.49 -55.04
C ASN A 467 -21.86 -49.38 -53.94
N LEU A 468 -20.66 -49.02 -53.49
CA LEU A 468 -20.01 -49.66 -52.35
C LEU A 468 -20.53 -49.04 -51.04
N ASP A 469 -20.32 -49.75 -49.93
CA ASP A 469 -20.71 -49.28 -48.60
C ASP A 469 -20.08 -47.90 -48.30
N GLU A 470 -20.93 -46.92 -47.99
CA GLU A 470 -20.55 -45.53 -47.73
C GLU A 470 -19.63 -45.41 -46.51
N ASP A 471 -19.67 -46.37 -45.57
CA ASP A 471 -18.78 -46.42 -44.42
C ASP A 471 -17.33 -46.78 -44.77
N LEU A 472 -17.06 -47.16 -46.03
CA LEU A 472 -15.71 -47.37 -46.54
C LEU A 472 -15.03 -46.07 -46.97
N PHE A 473 -15.75 -44.96 -47.05
CA PHE A 473 -15.24 -43.71 -47.62
C PHE A 473 -15.14 -42.59 -46.58
N LEU A 474 -14.12 -41.75 -46.70
CA LEU A 474 -13.90 -40.58 -45.85
C LEU A 474 -14.93 -39.47 -46.14
N CYS A 475 -15.49 -38.88 -45.08
CA CYS A 475 -16.49 -37.82 -45.17
C CYS A 475 -15.95 -36.54 -45.86
N PRO A 476 -16.62 -36.00 -46.89
CA PRO A 476 -16.23 -34.75 -47.55
C PRO A 476 -16.29 -33.51 -46.66
N SER A 477 -17.09 -33.52 -45.60
CA SER A 477 -17.32 -32.34 -44.74
C SER A 477 -16.03 -31.79 -44.11
N TYR A 478 -14.95 -32.57 -43.99
CA TYR A 478 -13.66 -32.05 -43.56
C TYR A 478 -13.09 -30.99 -44.52
N LEU A 479 -13.32 -31.13 -45.83
CA LEU A 479 -12.81 -30.20 -46.85
C LEU A 479 -13.42 -28.81 -46.73
N GLU A 480 -14.63 -28.70 -46.19
CA GLU A 480 -15.39 -27.46 -46.03
C GLU A 480 -15.04 -26.71 -44.73
N THR A 481 -14.17 -27.28 -43.88
CA THR A 481 -13.92 -26.74 -42.53
C THR A 481 -12.83 -25.68 -42.46
N VAL A 482 -12.00 -25.54 -43.50
CA VAL A 482 -10.93 -24.55 -43.57
C VAL A 482 -10.88 -23.91 -44.96
N ASP A 483 -11.19 -22.61 -45.02
CA ASP A 483 -11.20 -21.86 -46.26
C ASP A 483 -9.80 -21.69 -46.88
N GLY A 484 -9.72 -21.72 -48.20
CA GLY A 484 -8.49 -21.41 -48.96
C GLY A 484 -7.44 -22.53 -48.98
N VAL A 485 -7.78 -23.74 -48.53
CA VAL A 485 -6.87 -24.89 -48.47
C VAL A 485 -7.07 -25.82 -49.68
N SER A 486 -5.98 -26.31 -50.27
CA SER A 486 -6.07 -27.28 -51.36
C SER A 486 -6.46 -28.68 -50.88
N ILE A 487 -7.25 -29.39 -51.70
CA ILE A 487 -7.64 -30.79 -51.45
C ILE A 487 -6.40 -31.69 -51.27
N GLU A 488 -5.29 -31.37 -51.96
CA GLU A 488 -4.03 -32.11 -51.85
C GLU A 488 -3.42 -32.07 -50.44
N GLN A 489 -3.53 -30.94 -49.74
CA GLN A 489 -3.02 -30.83 -48.37
C GLN A 489 -3.80 -31.71 -47.40
N TRP A 490 -5.13 -31.75 -47.54
CA TRP A 490 -5.99 -32.67 -46.79
C TRP A 490 -5.69 -34.14 -47.09
N LYS A 491 -5.52 -34.48 -48.38
CA LYS A 491 -5.11 -35.84 -48.78
C LYS A 491 -3.78 -36.22 -48.17
N TYR A 492 -2.81 -35.30 -48.16
CA TYR A 492 -1.50 -35.55 -47.58
C TYR A 492 -1.60 -35.81 -46.08
N PHE A 493 -2.31 -34.95 -45.34
CA PHE A 493 -2.56 -35.14 -43.90
C PHE A 493 -3.19 -36.50 -43.59
N PHE A 494 -4.30 -36.86 -44.25
CA PHE A 494 -4.96 -38.15 -44.03
C PHE A 494 -4.14 -39.34 -44.52
N SER A 495 -3.32 -39.18 -45.56
CA SER A 495 -2.44 -40.25 -46.03
C SER A 495 -1.39 -40.65 -45.00
N ILE A 496 -0.95 -39.70 -44.16
CA ILE A 496 0.00 -39.96 -43.07
C ILE A 496 -0.69 -40.79 -41.98
N PHE A 497 -1.95 -40.47 -41.66
CA PHE A 497 -2.74 -41.21 -40.66
C PHE A 497 -2.92 -42.68 -41.06
N ARG A 498 -3.09 -42.95 -42.38
CA ARG A 498 -3.22 -44.29 -42.95
C ARG A 498 -1.92 -45.12 -42.91
N ARG A 499 -0.75 -44.47 -42.86
CA ARG A 499 0.58 -45.14 -42.90
C ARG A 499 1.09 -45.62 -41.53
N SER A 500 0.34 -45.38 -40.45
CA SER A 500 0.73 -45.65 -39.05
C SER A 500 0.80 -47.14 -38.63
N ARG A 501 0.71 -48.08 -39.57
CA ARG A 501 1.17 -49.46 -39.37
C ARG A 501 2.07 -49.89 -40.52
N LYS A 502 3.36 -49.59 -40.37
CA LYS A 502 4.41 -50.49 -40.88
C LYS A 502 4.74 -51.45 -39.74
N TYR A 503 4.47 -52.74 -39.94
CA TYR A 503 5.42 -53.74 -39.44
C TYR A 503 6.67 -53.65 -40.29
#